data_AF-A0A3D1PMZ1-F1
#
_entry.id   AF-A0A3D1PMZ1-F1
#
_cell.length_a   1.000
_cell.length_b   1.000
_cell.length_c   1.000
_cell.angle_alpha   90.00
_cell.angle_beta   90.00
_cell.angle_gamma   90.00
#
_symmetry.space_group_name_H-M   'P 1'
#
loop_
_entity.id
_entity.type
_entity.pdbx_description
1 polymer ?
#
loop_
_entity_poly.entity_id
_entity_poly.type
_entity_poly.pdbx_seq_one_letter_code
_entity_poly.pdbx_strand_id
1 'polypeptide(L)' 'MQITDVRLRKVNSENRMKAVASVTFDNEFAVHDIKVIESQNGLFIAMPSRKTPNGEF' A
#
# COMPACT_ATOMS: atom_id res chain seq x y z
N MET A 1 -9.28 14.02 7.88
CA MET A 1 -8.13 13.11 7.74
C MET A 1 -7.13 13.66 6.74
N GLN A 2 -5.97 14.05 7.24
CA GLN A 2 -4.78 14.46 6.50
C GLN A 2 -3.72 13.35 6.59
N ILE A 3 -2.95 13.16 5.53
CA ILE A 3 -1.76 12.29 5.58
C ILE A 3 -0.64 13.11 6.21
N THR A 4 -0.12 12.65 7.35
CA THR A 4 0.90 13.38 8.11
C THR A 4 2.28 12.73 8.09
N ASP A 5 2.37 11.42 7.84
CA ASP A 5 3.65 10.73 7.61
C ASP A 5 3.48 9.64 6.55
N VAL A 6 4.52 9.43 5.74
CA VAL A 6 4.58 8.37 4.73
C VAL A 6 5.95 7.72 4.78
N ARG A 7 5.96 6.42 5.11
CA ARG A 7 7.17 5.59 5.08
C ARG A 7 7.08 4.63 3.92
N LEU A 8 8.04 4.67 3.01
CA LEU A 8 8.03 3.85 1.80
C LEU A 8 9.28 2.97 1.73
N ARG A 9 9.07 1.69 1.43
CA ARG A 9 10.12 0.73 1.12
C ARG A 9 9.97 0.28 -0.32
N LYS A 10 10.91 0.71 -1.17
CA LYS A 10 10.96 0.30 -2.57
C LYS A 10 11.30 -1.19 -2.67
N VAL A 11 10.65 -1.87 -3.62
CA VAL A 11 10.90 -3.27 -3.95
C VAL A 11 11.54 -3.30 -5.33
N ASN A 12 12.80 -3.74 -5.39
CA ASN A 12 13.51 -3.90 -6.65
C ASN A 12 13.13 -5.25 -7.26
N SER A 13 11.98 -5.27 -7.93
CA SER A 13 11.47 -6.44 -8.66
C SER A 13 10.85 -5.99 -9.98
N GLU A 14 10.96 -6.83 -11.00
CA GLU A 14 10.27 -6.65 -12.28
C GLU A 14 8.74 -6.90 -12.17
N ASN A 15 8.26 -7.40 -11.02
CA ASN A 15 6.84 -7.59 -10.78
C ASN A 15 6.08 -6.25 -10.77
N ARG A 16 4.74 -6.33 -10.83
CA ARG A 16 3.82 -5.20 -10.75
C ARG A 16 3.93 -4.46 -9.42
N MET A 17 4.31 -5.11 -8.32
CA MET A 17 4.48 -4.44 -7.03
C MET A 17 5.85 -3.73 -6.95
N LYS A 18 5.83 -2.40 -6.83
CA LYS A 18 7.03 -1.55 -6.83
C LYS A 18 7.47 -1.06 -5.46
N ALA A 19 6.54 -0.96 -4.51
CA ALA A 19 6.86 -0.56 -3.14
C ALA A 19 5.78 -1.03 -2.16
N VAL A 20 6.16 -1.04 -0.89
CA VAL A 20 5.22 -1.14 0.25
C VAL A 20 5.36 0.14 1.07
N ALA A 21 4.23 0.73 1.42
CA ALA A 21 4.14 1.97 2.17
C ALA A 21 3.38 1.76 3.49
N SER A 22 3.66 2.64 4.44
CA SER A 22 2.86 2.87 5.64
C SER A 22 2.52 4.35 5.69
N VAL A 23 1.26 4.65 5.98
CA VAL A 23 0.73 6.03 5.98
C VAL A 23 0.12 6.32 7.35
N THR A 24 0.53 7.43 7.95
CA THR A 24 -0.07 7.93 9.20
C THR A 24 -1.03 9.05 8.87
N PHE A 25 -2.22 8.98 9.44
CA PHE A 25 -3.26 9.99 9.33
C PHE A 25 -3.37 10.79 10.62
N ASP A 26 -3.46 12.11 10.50
CA ASP A 26 -3.66 13.07 11.59
C ASP A 26 -2.66 12.90 12.76
N ASN A 27 -1.47 12.34 12.52
CA ASN A 27 -0.48 11.94 13.53
C ASN A 27 -0.95 10.92 14.58
N GLU A 28 -2.08 10.28 14.34
CA GLU A 28 -2.78 9.46 15.34
C GLU A 28 -2.98 8.02 14.88
N PHE A 29 -3.18 7.79 13.57
CA PHE A 29 -3.58 6.49 13.07
C PHE A 29 -2.70 6.03 11.90
N ALA A 30 -1.97 4.93 12.09
CA ALA A 30 -1.10 4.36 11.07
C ALA A 30 -1.75 3.17 10.35
N VAL A 31 -1.71 3.20 9.01
CA VAL A 31 -2.09 2.10 8.13
C VAL A 31 -0.84 1.53 7.49
N HIS A 32 -0.60 0.24 7.73
CA HIS A 32 0.54 -0.51 7.19
C HIS A 32 0.14 -1.38 6.00
N ASP A 33 1.13 -1.86 5.25
CA ASP A 33 0.97 -2.78 4.12
C ASP A 33 0.20 -2.22 2.91
N ILE A 34 0.25 -0.90 2.72
CA ILE A 34 -0.25 -0.26 1.50
C ILE A 34 0.72 -0.59 0.36
N LYS A 35 0.21 -1.08 -0.78
CA LYS A 35 1.05 -1.51 -1.91
C LYS A 35 1.03 -0.46 -3.02
N VAL A 36 2.20 -0.14 -3.58
CA VAL A 36 2.33 0.65 -4.81
C VAL A 36 2.49 -0.32 -5.97
N ILE A 37 1.55 -0.30 -6.91
CA ILE A 37 1.45 -1.26 -8.00
C ILE A 37 1.50 -0.52 -9.33
N GLU A 38 2.26 -1.07 -10.28
CA GLU A 38 2.30 -0.65 -11.67
C GLU A 38 1.25 -1.41 -12.49
N SER A 39 0.39 -0.64 -13.15
CA SER A 39 -0.57 -1.11 -14.15
C SER A 39 -0.20 -0.59 -15.53
N GLN A 40 -0.91 -1.05 -16.56
CA GLN A 40 -0.77 -0.50 -17.92
C GLN A 40 -1.11 1.00 -17.99
N ASN A 41 -1.97 1.49 -17.08
CA ASN A 41 -2.38 2.89 -17.00
C ASN A 41 -1.52 3.72 -16.02
N GLY A 42 -0.39 3.18 -15.57
CA GLY A 42 0.52 3.81 -14.62
C GLY A 42 0.45 3.25 -13.20
N LEU A 43 1.09 3.97 -12.27
CA LEU A 43 1.19 3.59 -10.87
C LEU A 43 -0.10 3.91 -10.11
N PHE A 44 -0.53 2.98 -9.26
CA PHE A 44 -1.66 3.15 -8.36
C PHE A 44 -1.38 2.52 -6.99
N ILE A 45 -2.24 2.85 -6.03
CA ILE A 45 -2.15 2.34 -4.65
C ILE A 45 -3.21 1.27 -4.44
N ALA A 46 -2.82 0.12 -3.89
CA ALA A 46 -3.73 -0.89 -3.40
C ALA A 46 -3.73 -0.88 -1.87
N MET A 47 -4.94 -0.80 -1.29
CA MET A 47 -5.14 -0.84 0.15
C MET A 47 -4.77 -2.21 0.73
N PRO A 48 -4.47 -2.29 2.03
CA PRO A 48 -4.20 -3.56 2.69
C PRO A 48 -5.47 -4.42 2.64
N SER A 49 -5.40 -5.55 1.96
CA SER A 49 -6.46 -6.55 1.93
C SER A 49 -6.01 -7.80 2.68
N ARG A 50 -6.93 -8.45 3.37
CA ARG A 50 -6.71 -9.73 4.04
C ARG A 50 -7.68 -10.74 3.49
N LYS A 51 -7.14 -11.89 3.07
CA LYS A 51 -7.94 -13.01 2.62
C LYS A 51 -8.77 -13.54 3.79
N THR A 52 -10.07 -13.59 3.62
CA THR A 52 -11.00 -14.19 4.58
C THR A 52 -10.84 -15.72 4.56
N PRO A 53 -11.27 -16.44 5.62
CA PRO A 53 -11.27 -17.91 5.61
C PRO A 53 -12.08 -18.51 4.44
N ASN A 54 -13.07 -17.77 3.93
CA ASN A 54 -13.92 -18.17 2.82
C ASN A 54 -13.27 -17.93 1.44
N GLY A 55 -12.07 -17.35 1.40
CA GLY A 55 -11.29 -17.19 0.19
C GLY A 55 -11.45 -15.84 -0.53
N GLU A 56 -12.31 -14.97 -0.03
CA GLU A 56 -12.54 -13.61 -0.54
C GLU A 56 -11.48 -12.63 -0.03
N PHE A 57 -11.26 -11.52 -0.76
CA PHE A 57 -10.23 -10.50 -0.49
C PHE A 57 -10.83 -9.14 -0.12
#